data_AF-A0A7J4BAT5-F1
#
_entry.id   AF-A0A7J4BAT5-F1
#
_cell.length_a   1.000
_cell.length_b   1.000
_cell.length_c   1.000
_cell.angle_alpha   90.00
_cell.angle_beta   90.00
_cell.angle_gamma   90.00
#
_symmetry.space_group_name_H-M   'P 1'
#
loop_
_entity.id
_entity.type
_entity.pdbx_description
1 polymer ?
#
loop_
_entity_poly.entity_id
_entity_poly.type
_entity_poly.pdbx_seq_one_letter_code
_entity_poly.pdbx_strand_id
1 'polypeptide(L)'
;FNIILGLAILAIGVSGISTSSPLLLWLLNYNGFSSFDYEPVIPWFGIFALGFGTSALLSRKIRKPRHASQPVFVKPITFLGRNTLLIYLLHQPILFGVLMLLGLI
;
A
#
# COMPACT_ATOMS: atom_id res chain seq x y z
N PHE A 1 3.19 -20.39 7.81
CA PHE A 1 4.29 -20.05 6.89
C PHE A 1 4.29 -18.56 6.56
N ASN A 2 3.28 -18.03 5.87
CA ASN A 2 3.26 -16.62 5.41
C ASN A 2 3.35 -15.56 6.53
N ILE A 3 2.82 -15.84 7.72
CA ILE A 3 2.92 -14.91 8.87
C ILE A 3 4.35 -14.78 9.38
N ILE A 4 5.05 -15.92 9.56
CA ILE A 4 6.44 -15.93 10.05
C ILE A 4 7.34 -15.23 9.03
N LEU A 5 7.14 -15.51 7.74
CA LEU A 5 7.84 -14.82 6.66
C LEU A 5 7.56 -13.32 6.65
N GLY A 6 6.31 -12.91 6.86
CA GLY A 6 5.94 -11.50 6.97
C GLY A 6 6.61 -10.79 8.14
N LEU A 7 6.65 -11.42 9.32
CA LEU A 7 7.35 -10.89 10.50
C LEU A 7 8.85 -10.76 10.27
N ALA A 8 9.48 -11.75 9.65
CA ALA A 8 10.91 -11.72 9.34
C ALA A 8 11.25 -10.57 8.38
N ILE A 9 10.48 -10.42 7.28
CA ILE A 9 10.69 -9.33 6.30
C ILE A 9 10.47 -7.96 6.93
N LEU A 10 9.45 -7.82 7.79
CA LEU A 10 9.21 -6.59 8.53
C LEU A 10 10.37 -6.26 9.46
N ALA A 11 10.84 -7.21 10.25
CA ALA A 11 11.97 -7.00 11.15
C ALA A 11 13.24 -6.59 10.38
N ILE A 12 13.51 -7.22 9.24
CA ILE A 12 14.61 -6.88 8.34
C ILE A 12 14.46 -5.44 7.83
N GLY A 13 13.29 -5.04 7.32
CA GLY A 13 13.13 -3.67 6.81
C GLY A 13 13.15 -2.60 7.91
N VAL A 14 12.63 -2.88 9.10
CA VAL A 14 12.67 -1.98 10.26
C VAL A 14 14.10 -1.76 10.77
N SER A 15 15.02 -2.69 10.51
CA SER A 15 16.44 -2.51 10.85
C SER A 15 17.15 -1.41 10.03
N GLY A 16 16.47 -0.80 9.06
CA GLY A 16 16.97 0.36 8.32
C GLY A 16 17.90 0.00 7.17
N ILE A 17 17.79 -1.21 6.62
CA ILE A 17 18.62 -1.66 5.51
C ILE A 17 18.41 -0.74 4.31
N SER A 18 19.53 -0.21 3.82
CA SER A 18 19.58 0.68 2.68
C SER A 18 20.62 0.17 1.67
N THR A 19 20.45 0.55 0.41
CA THR A 19 21.37 0.22 -0.69
C THR A 19 22.02 1.47 -1.23
N SER A 20 23.22 1.33 -1.78
CA SER A 20 23.93 2.39 -2.53
C SER A 20 23.79 2.22 -4.05
N SER A 21 23.15 1.16 -4.51
CA SER A 21 22.94 0.90 -5.94
C SER A 21 21.53 1.30 -6.35
N PRO A 22 21.36 2.19 -7.35
CA PRO A 22 20.05 2.57 -7.89
C PRO A 22 19.23 1.39 -8.44
N LEU A 23 19.89 0.30 -8.85
CA LEU A 23 19.20 -0.87 -9.42
C LEU A 23 18.31 -1.60 -8.39
N LEU A 24 18.55 -1.37 -7.10
CA LEU A 24 17.84 -2.01 -6.00
C LEU A 24 16.76 -1.11 -5.37
N LEU A 25 16.42 0.01 -6.01
CA LEU A 25 15.34 0.92 -5.60
C LEU A 25 14.02 0.20 -5.32
N TRP A 26 13.64 -0.74 -6.18
CA TRP A 26 12.37 -1.45 -5.99
C TRP A 26 12.37 -2.35 -4.74
N LEU A 27 13.54 -2.75 -4.24
CA LEU A 27 13.66 -3.71 -3.14
C LEU A 27 13.96 -3.06 -1.80
N LEU A 28 14.89 -2.10 -1.77
CA LEU A 28 15.45 -1.49 -0.57
C LEU A 28 15.46 0.03 -0.66
N ASN A 29 15.49 0.69 0.51
CA ASN A 29 15.68 2.14 0.56
C ASN A 29 17.01 2.55 -0.06
N TYR A 30 16.99 3.56 -0.93
CA TYR A 30 18.16 4.10 -1.59
C TYR A 30 18.33 5.57 -1.19
N ASN A 31 19.47 5.92 -0.63
CA ASN A 31 19.68 7.27 -0.09
C ASN A 31 19.77 8.37 -1.16
N GLY A 32 19.98 8.02 -2.43
CA GLY A 32 20.10 8.99 -3.52
C GLY A 32 18.78 9.32 -4.20
N PHE A 33 17.65 8.76 -3.77
CA PHE A 33 16.33 9.05 -4.32
C PHE A 33 15.27 9.03 -3.22
N SER A 34 14.48 10.09 -3.15
CA SER A 34 13.33 10.19 -2.26
C SER A 34 12.18 10.83 -3.02
N SER A 35 10.99 10.23 -2.90
CA SER A 35 9.75 10.75 -3.43
C SER A 35 8.62 10.35 -2.49
N PHE A 36 7.58 11.19 -2.39
CA PHE A 36 6.42 10.90 -1.55
C PHE A 36 5.63 9.66 -2.00
N ASP A 37 5.75 9.29 -3.27
CA ASP A 37 5.09 8.12 -3.87
C ASP A 37 6.01 6.90 -3.99
N TYR A 38 7.25 7.01 -3.50
CA TYR A 38 8.22 5.93 -3.56
C TYR A 38 8.23 5.13 -2.27
N GLU A 39 7.86 3.85 -2.38
CA GLU A 39 7.90 2.90 -1.27
C GLU A 39 8.51 1.56 -1.73
N PRO A 40 9.67 1.13 -1.18
CA PRO A 40 10.34 -0.11 -1.60
C PRO A 40 9.62 -1.37 -1.12
N VAL A 41 9.87 -2.53 -1.74
CA VAL A 41 9.22 -3.80 -1.38
C VAL A 41 9.49 -4.20 0.07
N ILE A 42 10.68 -3.98 0.62
CA ILE A 42 11.00 -4.20 2.03
C ILE A 42 10.92 -2.85 2.75
N PRO A 43 10.12 -2.69 3.83
CA PRO A 43 9.42 -3.72 4.62
C PRO A 43 7.99 -4.06 4.17
N TRP A 44 7.40 -3.30 3.24
CA TRP A 44 5.95 -3.30 3.00
C TRP A 44 5.36 -4.65 2.57
N PHE A 45 6.13 -5.46 1.85
CA PHE A 45 5.74 -6.82 1.50
C PHE A 45 5.56 -7.72 2.73
N GLY A 46 6.27 -7.45 3.82
CA GLY A 46 6.05 -8.15 5.07
C GLY A 46 4.66 -7.88 5.66
N ILE A 47 4.17 -6.62 5.63
CA ILE A 47 2.80 -6.26 6.02
C ILE A 47 1.78 -6.98 5.13
N PHE A 48 2.02 -6.98 3.82
CA PHE A 48 1.19 -7.72 2.87
C PHE A 48 1.14 -9.22 3.22
N ALA A 49 2.28 -9.86 3.47
CA ALA A 49 2.37 -11.27 3.82
C ALA A 49 1.69 -11.59 5.16
N LEU A 50 1.74 -10.68 6.14
CA LEU A 50 0.97 -10.79 7.39
C LEU A 50 -0.54 -10.75 7.13
N GLY A 51 -1.02 -9.77 6.36
CA GLY A 51 -2.42 -9.65 5.99
C GLY A 51 -2.91 -10.88 5.21
N PHE A 52 -2.11 -11.35 4.26
CA PHE A 52 -2.42 -12.55 3.50
C PHE A 52 -2.43 -13.80 4.39
N GLY A 53 -1.43 -13.97 5.27
CA GLY A 53 -1.33 -15.08 6.19
C GLY A 53 -2.49 -15.13 7.20
N THR A 54 -2.88 -13.98 7.75
CA THR A 54 -4.05 -13.86 8.63
C THR A 54 -5.35 -14.13 7.88
N SER A 55 -5.48 -13.70 6.61
CA SER A 55 -6.65 -14.01 5.78
C SER A 55 -6.86 -15.52 5.60
N ALA A 56 -5.78 -16.30 5.48
CA ALA A 56 -5.85 -17.76 5.36
C ALA A 56 -6.35 -18.43 6.65
N LEU A 57 -5.99 -17.89 7.81
CA LEU A 57 -6.50 -18.35 9.11
C LEU A 57 -7.99 -18.01 9.28
N LEU A 58 -8.39 -16.79 8.89
CA LEU A 58 -9.75 -16.30 9.04
C LEU A 58 -10.72 -16.95 8.06
N SER A 59 -10.26 -17.24 6.84
CA SER A 59 -11.07 -17.87 5.78
C SER A 59 -11.54 -19.29 6.15
N ARG A 60 -10.90 -19.96 7.11
CA ARG A 60 -11.36 -21.25 7.64
C ARG A 60 -12.54 -21.11 8.62
N LYS A 61 -12.70 -19.95 9.26
CA LYS A 61 -13.81 -19.67 10.20
C LYS A 61 -14.96 -18.91 9.56
N ILE A 62 -14.69 -18.07 8.58
CA ILE A 62 -15.71 -17.25 7.92
C ILE A 62 -16.18 -17.98 6.66
N ARG A 63 -17.40 -18.55 6.69
CA ARG A 63 -18.08 -18.98 5.46
C ARG A 63 -18.26 -17.73 4.60
N LYS A 64 -17.53 -17.64 3.48
CA LYS A 64 -17.74 -16.57 2.50
C LYS A 64 -19.21 -16.58 2.10
N PRO A 65 -20.01 -15.54 2.42
CA PRO A 65 -21.36 -15.48 1.89
C PRO A 65 -21.21 -15.31 0.39
N ARG A 66 -21.49 -16.38 -0.35
CA ARG A 66 -21.14 -16.45 -1.77
C ARG A 66 -21.81 -15.31 -2.54
N HIS A 67 -22.96 -14.79 -2.08
CA HIS A 67 -23.75 -13.75 -2.72
C HIS A 67 -24.46 -12.86 -1.66
N ALA A 68 -23.75 -12.33 -0.66
CA ALA A 68 -24.36 -11.27 0.15
C ALA A 68 -24.48 -10.01 -0.70
N SER A 69 -25.71 -9.56 -0.96
CA SER A 69 -25.99 -8.27 -1.57
C SER A 69 -25.17 -7.20 -0.86
N GLN A 70 -24.31 -6.50 -1.61
CA GLN A 70 -23.49 -5.43 -1.02
C GLN A 70 -24.41 -4.41 -0.37
N PRO A 71 -24.22 -4.08 0.92
CA PRO A 71 -25.01 -3.05 1.59
C PRO A 71 -24.97 -1.76 0.77
N VAL A 72 -26.08 -1.03 0.68
CA VAL A 72 -26.19 0.17 -0.17
C VAL A 72 -25.11 1.21 0.16
N PHE A 73 -24.73 1.29 1.44
CA PHE A 73 -23.67 2.19 1.92
C PHE A 73 -22.26 1.86 1.39
N VAL A 74 -21.99 0.62 0.95
CA VAL A 74 -20.68 0.22 0.41
C VAL A 74 -20.54 0.55 -1.08
N LYS A 75 -21.65 0.84 -1.77
CA LYS A 75 -21.64 1.21 -3.21
C LYS A 75 -20.75 2.43 -3.52
N PRO A 76 -20.83 3.56 -2.80
CA PRO A 76 -19.94 4.69 -3.06
C PRO A 76 -18.46 4.35 -2.85
N ILE A 77 -18.14 3.58 -1.79
CA ILE A 77 -16.78 3.12 -1.50
C ILE A 77 -16.26 2.22 -2.62
N THR A 78 -17.11 1.32 -3.12
CA THR A 78 -16.76 0.41 -4.23
C THR A 78 -16.56 1.18 -5.54
N PHE A 79 -17.37 2.23 -5.78
CA PHE A 79 -17.21 3.11 -6.92
C PHE A 79 -15.88 3.88 -6.87
N LEU A 80 -15.53 4.46 -5.73
CA LEU A 80 -14.23 5.11 -5.53
C LEU A 80 -13.07 4.12 -5.72
N GLY A 81 -13.19 2.92 -5.15
CA GLY A 81 -12.20 1.85 -5.27
C GLY A 81 -11.98 1.37 -6.71
N ARG A 82 -13.00 1.44 -7.58
CA ARG A 82 -12.88 1.09 -9.01
C ARG A 82 -12.23 2.17 -9.85
N ASN A 83 -12.26 3.43 -9.39
CA ASN A 83 -11.72 4.59 -10.10
C ASN A 83 -10.43 5.12 -9.44
N THR A 84 -9.73 4.29 -8.67
CA THR A 84 -8.53 4.70 -7.92
C THR A 84 -7.44 5.28 -8.80
N LEU A 85 -7.24 4.77 -10.02
CA LEU A 85 -6.26 5.31 -10.95
C LEU A 85 -6.56 6.75 -11.35
N LEU A 86 -7.83 7.04 -11.68
CA LEU A 86 -8.25 8.41 -12.04
C LEU A 86 -8.10 9.35 -10.84
N ILE A 87 -8.52 8.90 -9.66
CA ILE A 87 -8.37 9.68 -8.42
C ILE A 87 -6.90 9.98 -8.16
N TYR A 88 -6.02 8.99 -8.31
CA TYR A 88 -4.59 9.12 -8.08
C TYR A 88 -3.92 10.11 -9.05
N LEU A 89 -4.25 10.02 -10.35
CA LEU A 89 -3.72 10.93 -11.38
C LEU A 89 -4.19 12.36 -11.18
N LEU A 90 -5.45 12.57 -10.77
CA LEU A 90 -6.00 13.91 -10.57
C LEU A 90 -5.55 14.55 -9.26
N HIS A 91 -5.26 13.75 -8.23
CA HIS A 91 -4.89 14.25 -6.92
C HIS A 91 -3.64 15.13 -6.95
N GLN A 92 -2.58 14.74 -7.67
CA GLN A 92 -1.35 15.53 -7.74
C GLN A 92 -1.58 16.93 -8.36
N PRO A 93 -2.15 17.08 -9.59
CA PRO A 93 -2.46 18.40 -10.15
C PRO A 93 -3.39 19.24 -9.29
N ILE A 94 -4.40 18.62 -8.67
CA ILE A 94 -5.35 19.33 -7.79
C ILE A 94 -4.62 19.88 -6.56
N LEU A 95 -3.76 19.09 -5.91
CA LEU A 95 -2.96 19.56 -4.79
C LEU A 95 -2.06 20.73 -5.19
N PHE A 96 -1.34 20.62 -6.31
CA PHE A 96 -0.52 21.73 -6.82
C PHE A 96 -1.36 22.99 -7.08
N GLY A 97 -2.52 22.85 -7.73
CA GLY A 97 -3.41 23.98 -8.00
C GLY A 97 -3.95 24.64 -6.72
N VAL A 98 -4.34 23.84 -5.72
CA VAL A 98 -4.81 24.37 -4.42
C VAL A 98 -3.70 25.10 -3.68
N LEU A 99 -2.50 24.53 -3.63
CA LEU A 99 -1.36 25.16 -2.96
C LEU A 99 -0.95 26.48 -3.63
N MET A 100 -0.99 26.56 -4.97
CA MET A 100 -0.76 27.80 -5.71
C MET A 100 -1.82 28.86 -5.43
N LEU A 101 -3.10 28.48 -5.40
CA LEU A 101 -4.20 29.42 -5.08
C LEU A 101 -4.11 29.96 -3.65
N LEU A 102 -3.59 29.16 -2.72
CA LEU A 102 -3.32 29.58 -1.34
C LEU A 102 -2.01 30.38 -1.20
N GLY A 103 -1.20 30.49 -2.25
CA GLY A 103 0.10 31.18 -2.23
C GLY A 103 1.16 30.50 -1.35
N LEU A 104 1.04 29.19 -1.13
CA LEU A 104 1.99 28.41 -0.32
C LEU A 104 3.21 27.96 -1.14
N ILE A 105 3.07 27.93 -2.47
CA ILE A 105 4.09 27.74 -3.51
C ILE A 105 3.71 28.59 -4.72
#